data_AF-A0A658NPC0-F1
#
_entry.id   AF-A0A658NPC0-F1
#
_cell.length_a   1.000
_cell.length_b   1.000
_cell.length_c   1.000
_cell.angle_alpha   90.00
_cell.angle_beta   90.00
_cell.angle_gamma   90.00
#
_symmetry.space_group_name_H-M   'P 1'
#
loop_
_entity.id
_entity.type
_entity.pdbx_description
1 polymer ?
#
loop_
_entity_poly.entity_id
_entity_poly.type
_entity_poly.pdbx_seq_one_letter_code
_entity_poly.pdbx_strand_id
1 'polypeptide(L)'
;IQWGNTERPTHRNSSWDWARFETCAQKWVDLSEGGYGVSVLNDCKYGHDIKDNVIRISLLRSPSLPDPLADAGQHRFAYSLFPHAGRWNE
;
A
#
# COMPACT_ATOMS: atom_id res chain seq x y z
N ILE A 1 2.76 4.89 8.87
CA ILE A 1 3.78 5.53 9.73
C ILE A 1 3.04 6.32 10.78
N GLN A 2 3.46 6.21 12.03
CA GLN A 2 2.75 6.84 13.13
C GLN A 2 3.04 8.35 13.11
N TRP A 3 1.98 9.16 13.14
CA TRP A 3 2.06 10.63 13.17
C TRP A 3 2.90 11.29 12.07
N GLY A 4 2.98 10.67 10.89
CA GLY A 4 3.73 11.24 9.77
C GLY A 4 3.55 10.47 8.47
N ASN A 5 4.21 10.97 7.42
CA ASN A 5 4.34 10.33 6.13
C ASN A 5 5.79 9.85 5.92
N THR A 6 6.00 8.99 4.94
CA THR A 6 7.35 8.58 4.53
C THR A 6 7.34 8.38 3.04
N GLU A 7 8.17 9.15 2.35
CA GLU A 7 8.39 9.02 0.92
C GLU A 7 9.38 7.88 0.64
N ARG A 8 9.11 7.10 -0.41
CA ARG A 8 9.93 5.95 -0.80
C ARG A 8 10.05 5.89 -2.32
N PRO A 9 11.20 5.42 -2.84
CA PRO A 9 11.35 5.20 -4.27
C PRO A 9 10.42 4.09 -4.77
N THR A 10 9.96 4.23 -6.01
CA THR A 10 9.08 3.26 -6.70
C THR A 10 9.83 2.22 -7.53
N HIS A 11 11.17 2.30 -7.55
CA HIS A 11 12.05 1.42 -8.31
C HIS A 11 12.86 0.51 -7.38
N ARG A 12 13.34 -0.62 -7.93
CA ARG A 12 14.14 -1.61 -7.18
C ARG A 12 15.58 -1.68 -7.68
N ASN A 13 16.38 -0.67 -7.34
CA ASN A 13 17.76 -0.57 -7.81
C ASN A 13 18.79 -1.15 -6.82
N SER A 14 18.48 -1.17 -5.53
CA SER A 14 19.35 -1.75 -4.50
C SER A 14 18.83 -3.09 -3.97
N SER A 15 19.71 -3.91 -3.40
CA SER A 15 19.30 -5.14 -2.70
C SER A 15 18.29 -4.87 -1.57
N TRP A 16 18.35 -3.68 -0.97
CA TRP A 16 17.39 -3.21 0.03
C TRP A 16 16.01 -2.93 -0.57
N ASP A 17 15.93 -2.46 -1.81
CA ASP A 17 14.66 -2.22 -2.49
C ASP A 17 14.04 -3.54 -2.97
N TRP A 18 14.88 -4.51 -3.33
CA TRP A 18 14.45 -5.88 -3.60
C TRP A 18 13.84 -6.55 -2.36
N ALA A 19 14.41 -6.32 -1.18
CA ALA A 19 13.87 -6.83 0.09
C ALA A 19 12.53 -6.17 0.49
N ARG A 20 12.22 -4.97 -0.03
CA ARG A 20 10.99 -4.23 0.25
C ARG A 20 9.89 -4.52 -0.77
N PHE A 21 9.53 -5.80 -0.89
CA PHE A 21 8.44 -6.22 -1.77
C PHE A 21 7.05 -5.80 -1.28
N GLU A 22 6.90 -5.52 0.01
CA GLU A 22 5.68 -5.01 0.65
C GLU A 22 6.06 -4.02 1.75
N THR A 23 5.32 -2.92 1.82
CA THR A 23 5.50 -1.84 2.78
C THR A 23 4.24 -1.67 3.61
N CYS A 24 4.41 -1.46 4.92
CA CYS A 24 3.32 -1.07 5.80
C CYS A 24 2.91 0.39 5.58
N ALA A 25 1.65 0.62 5.19
CA ALA A 25 1.00 1.92 5.17
C ALA A 25 -0.30 1.85 5.97
N GLN A 26 -0.61 2.89 6.74
CA GLN A 26 -1.69 2.82 7.73
C GLN A 26 -3.06 3.13 7.16
N LYS A 27 -3.24 4.34 6.61
CA LYS A 27 -4.54 4.84 6.16
C LYS A 27 -4.58 5.12 4.67
N TRP A 28 -3.44 5.49 4.09
CA TRP A 28 -3.34 5.87 2.71
C TRP A 28 -1.94 5.62 2.16
N VAL A 29 -1.87 5.52 0.84
CA VAL A 29 -0.65 5.54 0.04
C VAL A 29 -0.89 6.48 -1.12
N ASP A 30 0.12 7.24 -1.52
CA ASP A 30 0.02 8.17 -2.64
C ASP A 30 1.10 7.90 -3.67
N LEU A 31 0.72 8.04 -4.93
CA LEU A 31 1.63 8.13 -6.06
C LEU A 31 1.28 9.39 -6.84
N SER A 32 2.14 10.40 -6.75
CA SER A 32 2.00 11.66 -7.46
C SER A 32 3.22 11.95 -8.32
N GLU A 33 3.01 12.42 -9.54
CA GLU A 33 4.06 12.92 -10.42
C GLU A 33 3.64 14.24 -11.07
N GLY A 34 4.46 15.28 -10.86
CA GLY A 34 4.22 16.60 -11.45
C GLY A 34 2.91 17.23 -10.95
N GLY A 35 1.87 17.17 -11.80
CA GLY A 35 0.57 17.83 -11.60
C GLY A 35 -0.61 16.88 -11.41
N TYR A 36 -0.39 15.57 -11.30
CA TYR A 36 -1.44 14.59 -11.05
C TYR A 36 -0.97 13.52 -10.07
N GLY A 37 -1.86 13.12 -9.18
CA GLY A 37 -1.61 12.04 -8.26
C GLY A 37 -2.85 11.19 -7.99
N VAL A 38 -2.59 9.99 -7.52
CA VAL A 38 -3.62 9.06 -7.11
C VAL A 38 -3.26 8.55 -5.73
N SER A 39 -4.12 8.87 -4.77
CA SER A 39 -4.07 8.30 -3.43
C SER A 39 -5.00 7.11 -3.34
N VAL A 40 -4.54 6.05 -2.68
CA VAL A 40 -5.40 4.94 -2.28
C VAL A 40 -5.59 4.99 -0.79
N LEU A 41 -6.84 5.12 -0.35
CA LEU A 41 -7.22 5.06 1.05
C LEU A 41 -7.69 3.65 1.40
N ASN A 42 -7.31 3.20 2.59
CA ASN A 42 -7.74 1.93 3.15
C ASN A 42 -8.25 2.13 4.58
N ASP A 43 -9.09 1.19 5.01
CA ASP A 43 -9.62 1.17 6.38
C ASP A 43 -8.90 0.15 7.28
N CYS A 44 -8.55 -1.01 6.73
CA CYS A 44 -8.07 -2.15 7.51
C CYS A 44 -6.91 -2.93 6.88
N LYS A 45 -6.23 -2.36 5.89
CA LYS A 45 -5.17 -3.08 5.15
C LYS A 45 -3.86 -2.35 5.27
N TYR A 46 -2.81 -3.08 5.63
CA TYR A 46 -1.53 -2.46 5.93
C TYR A 46 -0.46 -2.75 4.87
N GLY A 47 -0.59 -3.87 4.15
CA GLY A 47 0.36 -4.29 3.12
C GLY A 47 0.11 -3.59 1.77
N HIS A 48 1.08 -2.79 1.33
CA HIS A 48 1.04 -2.11 0.04
C HIS A 48 2.37 -2.24 -0.69
N ASP A 49 2.33 -2.25 -2.00
CA ASP A 49 3.51 -2.29 -2.85
C ASP A 49 3.31 -1.35 -4.04
N ILE A 50 4.30 -0.48 -4.30
CA ILE A 50 4.28 0.45 -5.42
C ILE A 50 5.49 0.14 -6.29
N LYS A 51 5.25 -0.23 -7.54
CA LYS A 51 6.31 -0.54 -8.51
C LYS A 51 5.95 -0.02 -9.88
N ASP A 52 6.86 0.71 -10.53
CA ASP A 52 6.72 1.18 -11.91
C ASP A 52 5.33 1.81 -12.17
N ASN A 53 4.88 2.65 -11.24
CA ASN A 53 3.59 3.36 -11.24
C ASN A 53 2.34 2.49 -10.99
N VAL A 54 2.51 1.22 -10.61
CA VAL A 54 1.42 0.34 -10.23
C VAL A 54 1.34 0.27 -8.70
N ILE A 55 0.21 0.69 -8.14
CA ILE A 55 -0.11 0.53 -6.72
C ILE A 55 -0.82 -0.82 -6.54
N ARG A 56 -0.32 -1.64 -5.62
CA ARG A 56 -0.89 -2.92 -5.19
C ARG A 56 -1.22 -2.89 -3.71
N ILE A 57 -2.33 -3.54 -3.33
CA ILE A 57 -2.76 -3.69 -1.94
C ILE A 57 -2.94 -5.17 -1.66
N SER A 58 -2.27 -5.64 -0.61
CA SER A 58 -2.45 -7.00 -0.10
C SER A 58 -3.76 -7.06 0.70
N LEU A 59 -4.80 -7.67 0.12
CA LEU A 59 -6.13 -7.76 0.73
C LEU A 59 -6.20 -8.84 1.81
N LEU A 60 -5.73 -10.06 1.50
CA LEU A 60 -5.74 -11.17 2.44
C LEU A 60 -4.54 -12.04 2.16
N ARG A 61 -3.94 -12.55 3.23
CA ARG A 61 -2.94 -13.62 3.18
C ARG A 61 -3.45 -14.70 4.10
N SER A 62 -3.65 -15.91 3.59
CA SER A 62 -4.17 -17.06 4.35
C SER A 62 -3.05 -18.09 4.58
N PRO A 63 -2.13 -17.88 5.54
CA PRO A 63 -1.15 -18.88 5.88
C PRO A 63 -1.83 -20.09 6.53
N SER A 64 -1.35 -21.29 6.23
CA SER A 64 -1.86 -22.54 6.82
C SER A 64 -1.14 -22.97 8.11
N LEU A 65 -0.10 -22.23 8.50
CA LEU A 65 0.74 -22.48 9.67
C LEU A 65 1.03 -21.11 10.33
N PRO A 66 0.94 -20.99 11.66
CA PRO A 66 0.67 -22.02 12.67
C PRO A 66 -0.82 -22.43 12.80
N ASP A 67 -1.74 -21.67 12.22
CA ASP A 67 -3.18 -21.93 12.28
C ASP A 67 -3.73 -22.23 10.87
N PRO A 68 -4.25 -23.45 10.61
CA PRO A 68 -4.83 -23.83 9.32
C PRO A 68 -6.07 -23.05 8.90
N LEU A 69 -6.75 -22.37 9.83
CA LEU A 69 -8.01 -21.67 9.61
C LEU A 69 -7.92 -20.15 9.86
N ALA A 70 -6.70 -19.61 9.99
CA ALA A 70 -6.43 -18.23 10.43
C ALA A 70 -7.29 -17.15 9.73
N ASP A 71 -7.62 -17.36 8.45
CA ASP A 71 -8.38 -16.44 7.62
C ASP A 71 -9.58 -17.09 6.93
N ALA A 72 -10.05 -18.23 7.44
CA ALA A 72 -11.22 -18.92 6.89
C ALA A 72 -12.51 -18.19 7.31
N GLY A 73 -13.24 -17.63 6.35
CA GLY A 73 -14.51 -16.94 6.63
C GLY A 73 -14.88 -15.89 5.59
N GLN A 74 -15.90 -15.10 5.89
CA GLN A 74 -16.29 -13.95 5.08
C GLN A 74 -15.49 -12.71 5.50
N HIS A 75 -14.83 -12.07 4.54
CA HIS A 75 -14.08 -10.86 4.77
C HIS A 75 -14.68 -9.71 3.97
N ARG A 76 -14.85 -8.56 4.63
CA ARG A 76 -15.28 -7.33 3.98
C ARG A 76 -14.09 -6.39 3.87
N PHE A 77 -13.80 -5.94 2.67
CA PHE A 77 -12.73 -4.98 2.40
C PHE A 77 -13.33 -3.68 1.87
N ALA A 78 -12.84 -2.57 2.40
CA ALA A 78 -13.16 -1.23 1.94
C ALA A 78 -11.86 -0.51 1.58
N TYR A 79 -11.81 0.01 0.37
CA TYR A 79 -10.73 0.85 -0.14
C TYR A 79 -11.34 1.89 -1.08
N SER A 80 -10.71 3.05 -1.18
CA SER A 80 -11.16 4.14 -2.05
C SER A 80 -9.99 4.63 -2.87
N LEU A 81 -10.26 4.94 -4.15
CA LEU A 81 -9.32 5.61 -5.03
C LEU A 81 -9.65 7.10 -5.03
N PHE A 82 -8.67 7.93 -4.71
CA PHE A 82 -8.80 9.38 -4.68
C PHE A 82 -7.81 10.00 -5.67
N PRO A 83 -8.27 10.31 -6.90
CA PRO A 83 -7.47 11.09 -7.84
C PRO A 83 -7.45 12.55 -7.39
N HIS A 84 -6.27 13.18 -7.44
CA HIS A 84 -6.07 14.57 -7.06
C HIS A 84 -5.14 15.29 -8.03
N ALA A 85 -5.24 16.62 -8.03
CA ALA A 85 -4.37 17.47 -8.82
C ALA A 85 -3.16 17.86 -7.96
N GLY A 86 -1.95 17.73 -8.52
CA GLY A 86 -0.71 18.01 -7.82
C GLY A 86 -0.25 16.86 -6.92
N ARG A 87 0.35 17.21 -5.79
CA ARG A 87 0.83 16.28 -4.76
C ARG A 87 -0.19 16.11 -3.63
N TRP A 88 -0.04 15.05 -2.84
CA TRP A 88 -0.93 14.78 -1.69
C TRP A 88 -0.96 15.91 -0.63
N ASN A 89 0.01 16.82 -0.65
CA ASN A 89 0.16 17.93 0.30
C ASN A 89 -0.19 19.30 -0.30
N GLU A 90 -0.74 19.35 -1.52
CA GLU A 90 -1.19 20.56 -2.20
C GLU A 90 -2.71 20.73 -2.16
#